data_AF-E3NS42-F1
#
_entry.id   AF-E3NS42-F1
#
_cell.length_a   1.000
_cell.length_b   1.000
_cell.length_c   1.000
_cell.angle_alpha   90.00
_cell.angle_beta   90.00
_cell.angle_gamma   90.00
#
_symmetry.space_group_name_H-M   'P 1'
#
loop_
_entity.id
_entity.type
_entity.pdbx_description
1 polymer ?
#
loop_
_entity_poly.entity_id
_entity_poly.type
_entity_poly.pdbx_seq_one_letter_code
_entity_poly.pdbx_strand_id
1 'polypeptide(L)'
;MSIDDRLGVLLEMELDVERTLKNNKDMLDEVTKELESLQKLFKEPGPTRILLDDVLKNIGCDSRVWFQQLTGNQARTLLRPDNIRKVLAVFPSDSSDNITFMEEVMMDLSALMSSANNQEKTDEEIDEIESLLWRIERNLRVAQPTSSVTPKLHMLTAHLIPYLRLHRSWGHLTEQGIEHLHAVVNALHLRFASVPDPVLNATLVLKHLSNFNFLFDVGQSWFQSD
;
A
#
# COMPACT_ATOMS: atom_id res chain seq x y z
N MET A 1 -5.69 1.41 -78.83
CA MET A 1 -4.77 0.85 -77.83
C MET A 1 -4.23 -0.43 -78.41
N SER A 2 -2.96 -0.41 -78.81
CA SER A 2 -2.23 -1.57 -79.34
C SER A 2 -2.13 -2.68 -78.30
N ILE A 3 -1.86 -3.92 -78.74
CA ILE A 3 -1.50 -5.02 -77.83
C ILE A 3 -0.26 -4.62 -77.01
N ASP A 4 0.69 -3.92 -77.64
CA ASP A 4 1.90 -3.42 -76.97
C ASP A 4 1.60 -2.36 -75.89
N ASP A 5 0.64 -1.47 -76.13
CA ASP A 5 0.20 -0.48 -75.13
C ASP A 5 -0.41 -1.17 -73.91
N ARG A 6 -1.20 -2.23 -74.13
CA ARG A 6 -1.80 -3.03 -73.05
C ARG A 6 -0.76 -3.82 -72.27
N LEU A 7 0.27 -4.33 -72.95
CA LEU A 7 1.39 -5.01 -72.32
C LEU A 7 2.22 -4.06 -71.43
N GLY A 8 2.45 -2.83 -71.91
CA GLY A 8 3.12 -1.79 -71.15
C GLY A 8 2.39 -1.41 -69.86
N VAL A 9 1.06 -1.23 -69.93
CA VAL A 9 0.24 -0.95 -68.74
C VAL A 9 0.28 -2.11 -67.74
N LEU A 10 0.23 -3.37 -68.21
CA LEU A 10 0.32 -4.54 -67.33
C LEU A 10 1.66 -4.62 -66.60
N LEU A 11 2.77 -4.34 -67.29
CA LEU A 11 4.11 -4.29 -66.68
C LEU A 11 4.24 -3.18 -65.63
N GLU A 12 3.64 -2.01 -65.90
CA GLU A 12 3.65 -0.89 -64.97
C GLU A 12 2.81 -1.19 -63.71
N MET A 13 1.65 -1.84 -63.88
CA MET A 13 0.83 -2.32 -62.78
C MET A 13 1.54 -3.41 -61.95
N GLU A 14 2.26 -4.33 -62.60
CA GLU A 14 3.05 -5.36 -61.92
C GLU A 14 4.14 -4.74 -61.04
N LEU A 15 4.89 -3.77 -61.57
CA LEU A 15 5.91 -3.03 -60.83
C LEU A 15 5.33 -2.26 -59.62
N ASP A 16 4.17 -1.64 -59.77
CA ASP A 16 3.53 -0.90 -58.67
C ASP A 16 2.98 -1.83 -57.59
N VAL A 17 2.45 -2.99 -57.98
CA VAL A 17 2.04 -4.05 -57.03
C VAL A 17 3.26 -4.55 -56.26
N GLU A 18 4.38 -4.85 -56.94
CA GLU A 18 5.62 -5.30 -56.27
C GLU A 18 6.15 -4.26 -55.29
N ARG A 19 6.17 -2.99 -55.68
CA ARG A 19 6.59 -1.88 -54.82
C ARG A 19 5.70 -1.76 -53.59
N THR A 20 4.38 -1.82 -53.78
CA THR A 20 3.40 -1.74 -52.69
C THR A 20 3.54 -2.92 -51.73
N LEU A 21 3.74 -4.12 -52.27
CA LEU A 21 3.89 -5.34 -51.49
C LEU A 21 5.19 -5.32 -50.66
N LYS A 22 6.28 -4.78 -51.23
CA LYS A 22 7.53 -4.55 -50.49
C LYS A 22 7.33 -3.54 -49.35
N ASN A 23 6.74 -2.37 -49.62
CA ASN A 23 6.49 -1.36 -48.59
C ASN A 23 5.59 -1.90 -47.47
N ASN A 24 4.54 -2.64 -47.81
CA ASN A 24 3.65 -3.26 -46.82
C ASN A 24 4.37 -4.30 -45.97
N LYS A 25 5.31 -5.05 -46.56
CA LYS A 25 6.13 -6.03 -45.83
C LYS A 25 7.08 -5.35 -44.86
N ASP A 26 7.74 -4.26 -45.28
CA ASP A 26 8.63 -3.49 -44.42
C ASP A 26 7.87 -2.85 -43.25
N MET A 27 6.68 -2.27 -43.52
CA MET A 27 5.80 -1.71 -42.49
C MET A 27 5.29 -2.76 -41.51
N LEU A 28 4.92 -3.95 -42.00
CA LEU A 28 4.48 -5.05 -41.14
C LEU A 28 5.61 -5.52 -40.20
N ASP A 29 6.84 -5.58 -40.70
CA ASP A 29 8.01 -5.99 -39.90
C ASP A 29 8.30 -4.97 -38.78
N GLU A 30 8.15 -3.68 -39.07
CA GLU A 30 8.29 -2.60 -38.09
C GLU A 30 7.20 -2.66 -37.00
N VAL A 31 5.93 -2.79 -37.41
CA VAL A 31 4.80 -2.91 -36.48
C VAL A 31 4.93 -4.17 -35.62
N THR A 32 5.43 -5.28 -36.17
CA THR A 32 5.61 -6.53 -35.42
C THR A 32 6.70 -6.36 -34.35
N LYS A 33 7.82 -5.71 -34.68
CA LYS A 33 8.88 -5.39 -33.70
C LYS A 33 8.37 -4.47 -32.59
N GLU A 34 7.58 -3.46 -32.95
CA GLU A 34 6.99 -2.55 -31.97
C GLU A 34 6.02 -3.29 -31.03
N LEU A 35 5.13 -4.11 -31.60
CA LEU A 35 4.21 -4.97 -30.86
C LEU A 35 4.95 -5.90 -29.89
N GLU A 36 6.02 -6.56 -30.33
CA GLU A 36 6.85 -7.42 -29.47
C GLU A 36 7.49 -6.64 -28.32
N SER A 37 7.98 -5.42 -28.58
CA SER A 37 8.58 -4.57 -27.55
C SER A 37 7.54 -4.12 -26.51
N LEU A 38 6.35 -3.72 -26.94
CA LEU A 38 5.23 -3.37 -26.08
C LEU A 38 4.75 -4.59 -25.29
N GLN A 39 4.61 -5.74 -25.93
CA GLN A 39 4.22 -6.98 -25.26
C GLN A 39 5.21 -7.39 -24.17
N LYS A 40 6.52 -7.21 -24.38
CA LYS A 40 7.54 -7.43 -23.34
C LYS A 40 7.35 -6.46 -22.18
N LEU A 41 7.15 -5.17 -22.47
CA LEU A 41 6.92 -4.14 -21.45
C LEU A 41 5.67 -4.42 -20.59
N PHE A 42 4.62 -5.01 -21.18
CA PHE A 42 3.39 -5.35 -20.46
C PHE A 42 3.42 -6.71 -19.76
N LYS A 43 4.26 -7.66 -20.19
CA LYS A 43 4.37 -9.00 -19.59
C LYS A 43 5.41 -9.09 -18.49
N GLU A 44 6.51 -8.36 -18.61
CA GLU A 44 7.63 -8.45 -17.68
C GLU A 44 7.66 -7.22 -16.75
N PRO A 45 7.85 -7.42 -15.44
CA PRO A 45 8.02 -6.30 -14.53
C PRO A 45 9.28 -5.52 -14.94
N GLY A 46 9.13 -4.21 -15.18
CA GLY A 46 10.25 -3.34 -15.52
C GLY A 46 11.34 -3.35 -14.42
N PRO A 47 12.57 -2.90 -14.74
CA PRO A 47 13.72 -2.97 -13.83
C PRO A 47 13.46 -2.29 -12.48
N THR A 48 12.78 -1.13 -12.49
CA THR A 48 12.38 -0.41 -11.26
C THR A 48 11.43 -1.22 -10.40
N ARG A 49 10.50 -1.96 -11.02
CA ARG A 49 9.57 -2.81 -10.29
C ARG A 49 10.29 -3.97 -9.61
N ILE A 50 11.24 -4.60 -10.31
CA ILE A 50 12.07 -5.69 -9.77
C ILE A 50 12.88 -5.18 -8.56
N LEU A 51 13.51 -4.02 -8.68
CA LEU A 51 14.26 -3.39 -7.58
C LEU A 51 13.35 -3.05 -6.38
N LEU A 52 12.16 -2.51 -6.65
CA LEU A 52 11.19 -2.20 -5.59
C LEU A 52 10.75 -3.46 -4.86
N ASP A 53 10.41 -4.52 -5.59
CA ASP A 53 9.98 -5.79 -5.01
C ASP A 53 11.12 -6.42 -4.18
N ASP A 54 12.39 -6.31 -4.61
CA ASP A 54 13.54 -6.80 -3.86
C ASP A 54 13.75 -6.00 -2.56
N VAL A 55 13.69 -4.67 -2.62
CA VAL A 55 13.80 -3.80 -1.44
C VAL A 55 12.67 -4.10 -0.45
N LEU A 56 11.42 -4.20 -0.92
CA LEU A 56 10.26 -4.53 -0.09
C LEU A 56 10.42 -5.91 0.58
N LYS A 57 10.91 -6.90 -0.16
CA LYS A 57 11.20 -8.23 0.38
C LYS A 57 12.30 -8.18 1.45
N ASN A 58 13.38 -7.44 1.21
CA ASN A 58 14.51 -7.32 2.14
C ASN A 58 14.14 -6.63 3.45
N ILE A 59 13.18 -5.71 3.43
CA ILE A 59 12.64 -5.08 4.66
C ILE A 59 11.51 -5.89 5.31
N GLY A 60 11.12 -7.05 4.76
CA GLY A 60 10.04 -7.90 5.29
C GLY A 60 8.62 -7.45 4.91
N CYS A 61 8.48 -6.58 3.92
CA CYS A 61 7.22 -6.09 3.36
C CYS A 61 6.90 -6.76 2.01
N ASP A 62 7.17 -8.06 1.87
CA ASP A 62 6.94 -8.81 0.63
C ASP A 62 5.44 -8.83 0.26
N SER A 63 5.13 -8.44 -0.97
CA SER A 63 3.77 -8.40 -1.54
C SER A 63 3.20 -9.78 -1.86
N ARG A 64 4.02 -10.85 -1.81
CA ARG A 64 3.63 -12.23 -2.14
C ARG A 64 2.93 -12.98 -1.01
N VAL A 65 2.85 -12.41 0.19
CA VAL A 65 2.27 -13.06 1.37
C VAL A 65 0.74 -12.89 1.35
N TRP A 66 0.03 -13.56 0.44
CA TRP A 66 -1.44 -13.84 0.39
C TRP A 66 -2.46 -12.72 0.71
N PHE A 67 -2.03 -11.53 1.10
CA PHE A 67 -2.83 -10.37 1.43
C PHE A 67 -2.56 -9.35 0.33
N GLN A 68 -3.63 -8.88 -0.31
CA GLN A 68 -3.58 -7.80 -1.30
C GLN A 68 -3.18 -6.44 -0.67
N GLN A 69 -2.89 -6.41 0.64
CA GLN A 69 -2.65 -5.21 1.45
C GLN A 69 -1.56 -5.48 2.51
N LEU A 70 -0.85 -4.43 2.92
CA LEU A 70 0.13 -4.49 4.01
C LEU A 70 -0.59 -4.75 5.35
N THR A 71 -0.05 -5.68 6.14
CA THR A 71 -0.46 -5.88 7.54
C THR A 71 0.03 -4.73 8.43
N GLY A 72 -0.52 -4.56 9.63
CA GLY A 72 -0.08 -3.52 10.58
C GLY A 72 1.41 -3.58 10.90
N ASN A 73 1.98 -4.78 11.06
CA ASN A 73 3.41 -4.99 11.29
C ASN A 73 4.27 -4.57 10.08
N GLN A 74 3.80 -4.87 8.87
CA GLN A 74 4.49 -4.46 7.65
C GLN A 74 4.40 -2.95 7.44
N ALA A 75 3.24 -2.33 7.68
CA ALA A 75 3.09 -0.87 7.64
C ALA A 75 4.05 -0.19 8.64
N ARG A 76 4.15 -0.71 9.88
CA ARG A 76 5.10 -0.20 10.88
C ARG A 76 6.56 -0.36 10.47
N THR A 77 6.88 -1.42 9.73
CA THR A 77 8.23 -1.68 9.25
C THR A 77 8.57 -0.79 8.06
N LEU A 78 7.66 -0.65 7.11
CA LEU A 78 7.79 0.20 5.93
C LEU A 78 8.00 1.67 6.33
N LEU A 79 7.21 2.16 7.28
CA LEU A 79 7.26 3.55 7.73
C LEU A 79 8.46 3.87 8.64
N ARG A 80 9.43 2.97 8.85
CA ARG A 80 10.67 3.35 9.54
C ARG A 80 11.49 4.29 8.64
N PRO A 81 12.07 5.39 9.16
CA PRO A 81 12.81 6.37 8.34
C PRO A 81 13.87 5.74 7.42
N ASP A 82 14.64 4.77 7.92
CA ASP A 82 15.65 4.09 7.11
C ASP A 82 15.06 3.24 5.98
N ASN A 83 13.88 2.67 6.18
CA ASN A 83 13.19 1.87 5.17
C ASN A 83 12.50 2.76 4.13
N ILE A 84 11.95 3.91 4.55
CA ILE A 84 11.43 4.92 3.63
C ILE A 84 12.52 5.34 2.64
N ARG A 85 13.72 5.69 3.13
CA ARG A 85 14.84 6.07 2.25
C ARG A 85 15.26 4.96 1.30
N LYS A 86 15.30 3.70 1.77
CA LYS A 86 15.61 2.54 0.90
C LYS A 86 14.59 2.38 -0.22
N VAL A 87 13.30 2.56 0.07
CA VAL A 87 12.24 2.46 -0.94
C VAL A 87 12.34 3.61 -1.94
N LEU A 88 12.58 4.84 -1.49
CA LEU A 88 12.68 6.00 -2.36
C LEU A 88 13.94 5.95 -3.24
N ALA A 89 15.04 5.38 -2.75
CA ALA A 89 16.28 5.21 -3.51
C ALA A 89 16.14 4.28 -4.74
N VAL A 90 15.03 3.54 -4.85
CA VAL A 90 14.71 2.73 -6.04
C VAL A 90 14.36 3.62 -7.23
N PHE A 91 13.81 4.81 -6.98
CA PHE A 91 13.41 5.73 -8.02
C PHE A 91 14.59 6.64 -8.41
N PRO A 92 14.87 6.81 -9.72
CA PRO A 92 15.90 7.74 -10.18
C PRO A 92 15.66 9.16 -9.66
N SER A 93 16.72 9.91 -9.38
CA SER A 93 16.61 11.28 -8.84
C SER A 93 15.92 12.26 -9.79
N ASP A 94 15.90 11.96 -11.08
CA ASP A 94 15.26 12.74 -12.15
C ASP A 94 13.83 12.25 -12.48
N SER A 95 13.30 11.28 -11.73
CA SER A 95 12.03 10.64 -12.08
C SER A 95 10.79 11.50 -11.78
N SER A 96 10.81 12.34 -10.74
CA SER A 96 9.76 13.34 -10.47
C SER A 96 10.10 14.26 -9.29
N ASP A 97 9.79 15.55 -9.43
CA ASP A 97 9.81 16.51 -8.30
C ASP A 97 8.82 16.13 -7.18
N ASN A 98 7.81 15.31 -7.48
CA ASN A 98 6.81 14.87 -6.51
C ASN A 98 7.37 13.88 -5.47
N ILE A 99 8.52 13.25 -5.75
CA ILE A 99 9.13 12.25 -4.87
C ILE A 99 9.55 12.87 -3.54
N THR A 100 10.06 14.11 -3.55
CA THR A 100 10.45 14.81 -2.33
C THR A 100 9.23 15.07 -1.44
N PHE A 101 8.10 15.50 -2.01
CA PHE A 101 6.86 15.67 -1.25
C PHE A 101 6.33 14.34 -0.71
N MET A 102 6.44 13.25 -1.48
CA MET A 102 6.07 11.91 -1.01
C MET A 102 6.98 11.42 0.12
N GLU A 103 8.28 11.74 0.07
CA GLU A 103 9.20 11.45 1.18
C GLU A 103 8.75 12.15 2.46
N GLU A 104 8.47 13.44 2.39
CA GLU A 104 7.97 14.22 3.54
C GLU A 104 6.67 13.62 4.09
N VAL A 105 5.72 13.25 3.22
CA VAL A 105 4.47 12.58 3.64
C VAL A 105 4.76 11.28 4.37
N MET A 106 5.66 10.43 3.85
CA MET A 106 5.99 9.15 4.49
C MET A 106 6.69 9.35 5.84
N MET A 107 7.55 10.36 5.95
CA MET A 107 8.21 10.71 7.21
C MET A 107 7.22 11.25 8.24
N ASP A 108 6.27 12.09 7.82
CA ASP A 108 5.22 12.60 8.71
C ASP A 108 4.27 11.49 9.18
N LEU A 109 3.92 10.55 8.30
CA LEU A 109 3.18 9.34 8.67
C LEU A 109 3.95 8.47 9.67
N SER A 110 5.27 8.40 9.55
CA SER A 110 6.14 7.69 10.51
C SER A 110 6.06 8.30 11.91
N ALA A 111 6.17 9.63 11.99
CA ALA A 111 6.06 10.38 13.24
C ALA A 111 4.66 10.20 13.85
N LEU A 112 3.63 10.36 13.02
CA LEU A 112 2.23 10.22 13.42
C LEU A 112 1.91 8.83 13.97
N MET A 113 2.40 7.77 13.31
CA MET A 113 2.26 6.39 13.78
C MET A 113 2.93 6.17 15.14
N SER A 114 4.03 6.88 15.43
CA SER A 114 4.71 6.77 16.73
C SER A 114 3.89 7.39 17.87
N SER A 115 3.06 8.40 17.57
CA SER A 115 2.14 9.04 18.51
C SER A 115 0.82 8.27 18.71
N ALA A 116 0.51 7.31 17.83
CA ALA A 116 -0.69 6.47 17.90
C ALA A 116 -0.57 5.36 18.96
N ASN A 117 -0.42 5.75 20.21
CA ASN A 117 -0.28 4.86 21.37
C ASN A 117 -1.39 5.10 22.42
N ASN A 118 -1.40 4.28 23.47
CA ASN A 118 -2.45 4.32 24.50
C ASN A 118 -2.29 5.46 25.51
N GLN A 119 -1.13 6.12 25.58
CA GLN A 119 -0.90 7.17 26.56
C GLN A 119 -1.91 8.30 26.38
N GLU A 120 -2.24 9.00 27.44
CA GLU A 120 -2.94 10.28 27.34
C GLU A 120 -2.02 11.32 26.68
N LYS A 121 -2.58 12.23 25.89
CA LYS A 121 -1.88 13.25 25.11
C LYS A 121 -2.14 14.62 25.70
N THR A 122 -1.08 15.38 25.93
CA THR A 122 -1.18 16.78 26.36
C THR A 122 -1.71 17.66 25.23
N ASP A 123 -2.12 18.90 25.55
CA ASP A 123 -2.56 19.84 24.52
C ASP A 123 -1.45 20.17 23.52
N GLU A 124 -0.20 20.24 23.97
CA GLU A 124 0.99 20.48 23.14
C GLU A 124 1.26 19.29 22.21
N GLU A 125 1.15 18.05 22.71
CA GLU A 125 1.31 16.86 21.87
C GLU A 125 0.22 16.79 20.80
N ILE A 126 -1.01 17.23 21.11
CA ILE A 126 -2.10 17.28 20.14
C ILE A 126 -1.84 18.39 19.09
N ASP A 127 -1.30 19.55 19.49
CA ASP A 127 -0.88 20.61 18.56
C ASP A 127 0.23 20.15 17.61
N GLU A 128 1.18 19.36 18.11
CA GLU A 128 2.23 18.75 17.29
C GLU A 128 1.61 17.78 16.27
N ILE A 129 0.69 16.90 16.70
CA ILE A 129 -0.02 15.98 15.81
C ILE A 129 -0.82 16.76 14.74
N GLU A 130 -1.50 17.83 15.12
CA GLU A 130 -2.23 18.70 14.18
C GLU A 130 -1.27 19.25 13.13
N SER A 131 -0.11 19.76 13.55
CA SER A 131 0.92 20.26 12.64
C SER A 131 1.42 19.18 11.67
N LEU A 132 1.56 17.92 12.10
CA LEU A 132 1.89 16.80 11.21
C LEU A 132 0.80 16.59 10.13
N LEU A 133 -0.47 16.59 10.53
CA LEU A 133 -1.60 16.39 9.61
C LEU A 133 -1.68 17.49 8.55
N TRP A 134 -1.46 18.74 8.95
CA TRP A 134 -1.42 19.89 8.03
C TRP A 134 -0.32 19.72 6.98
N ARG A 135 0.88 19.26 7.37
CA ARG A 135 1.97 18.99 6.42
C ARG A 135 1.64 17.83 5.48
N ILE A 136 1.07 16.74 6.00
CA ILE A 136 0.62 15.60 5.19
C ILE A 136 -0.38 16.07 4.13
N GLU A 137 -1.40 16.85 4.52
CA GLU A 137 -2.40 17.34 3.59
C GLU A 137 -1.80 18.25 2.52
N ARG A 138 -1.01 19.24 2.93
CA ARG A 138 -0.34 20.18 2.02
C ARG A 138 0.51 19.43 0.99
N ASN A 139 1.35 18.51 1.46
CA ASN A 139 2.29 17.80 0.60
C ASN A 139 1.58 16.79 -0.31
N LEU A 140 0.52 16.12 0.15
CA LEU A 140 -0.32 15.25 -0.70
C LEU A 140 -1.05 16.02 -1.80
N ARG A 141 -1.56 17.23 -1.51
CA ARG A 141 -2.19 18.08 -2.53
C ARG A 141 -1.23 18.46 -3.66
N VAL A 142 0.06 18.62 -3.36
CA VAL A 142 1.10 18.92 -4.35
C VAL A 142 1.53 17.64 -5.08
N ALA A 143 1.83 16.56 -4.34
CA ALA A 143 2.34 15.33 -4.92
C ALA A 143 1.31 14.56 -5.76
N GLN A 144 0.02 14.66 -5.40
CA GLN A 144 -1.08 13.87 -5.95
C GLN A 144 -2.36 14.71 -6.12
N PRO A 145 -2.35 15.80 -6.93
CA PRO A 145 -3.43 16.78 -7.01
C PRO A 145 -4.75 16.24 -7.55
N THR A 146 -4.71 15.16 -8.34
CA THR A 146 -5.89 14.55 -8.98
C THR A 146 -6.39 13.30 -8.26
N SER A 147 -5.69 12.86 -7.21
CA SER A 147 -6.05 11.66 -6.47
C SER A 147 -7.23 11.91 -5.52
N SER A 148 -8.09 10.91 -5.37
CA SER A 148 -9.18 10.95 -4.40
C SER A 148 -8.68 10.59 -2.99
N VAL A 149 -9.39 11.09 -1.97
CA VAL A 149 -9.08 10.82 -0.56
C VAL A 149 -9.79 9.54 -0.12
N THR A 150 -9.03 8.59 0.43
CA THR A 150 -9.63 7.38 1.01
C THR A 150 -10.39 7.72 2.31
N PRO A 151 -11.44 6.96 2.69
CA PRO A 151 -12.14 7.19 3.95
C PRO A 151 -11.21 7.21 5.17
N LYS A 152 -10.21 6.31 5.22
CA LYS A 152 -9.23 6.27 6.32
C LYS A 152 -8.37 7.54 6.38
N LEU A 153 -7.91 8.04 5.23
CA LEU A 153 -7.15 9.28 5.17
C LEU A 153 -8.02 10.48 5.57
N HIS A 154 -9.30 10.51 5.17
CA HIS A 154 -10.24 11.54 5.62
C HIS A 154 -10.49 11.50 7.13
N MET A 155 -10.69 10.32 7.71
CA MET A 155 -10.82 10.16 9.16
C MET A 155 -9.58 10.69 9.89
N LEU A 156 -8.40 10.39 9.35
CA LEU A 156 -7.13 10.84 9.91
C LEU A 156 -6.99 12.36 9.89
N THR A 157 -7.25 13.02 8.75
CA THR A 157 -6.99 14.45 8.59
C THR A 157 -8.10 15.34 9.13
N ALA A 158 -9.37 14.91 9.10
CA ALA A 158 -10.50 15.75 9.47
C ALA A 158 -11.02 15.49 10.90
N HIS A 159 -10.87 14.27 11.42
CA HIS A 159 -11.55 13.86 12.66
C HIS A 159 -10.61 13.52 13.81
N LEU A 160 -9.32 13.31 13.55
CA LEU A 160 -8.37 12.92 14.60
C LEU A 160 -8.21 14.00 15.68
N ILE A 161 -8.01 15.26 15.30
CA ILE A 161 -7.79 16.34 16.29
C ILE A 161 -9.01 16.56 17.18
N PRO A 162 -10.24 16.71 16.65
CA PRO A 162 -11.44 16.78 17.48
C PRO A 162 -11.56 15.60 18.44
N TYR A 163 -11.27 14.38 17.96
CA TYR A 163 -11.29 13.18 18.77
C TYR A 163 -10.24 13.21 19.89
N LEU A 164 -8.99 13.60 19.60
CA LEU A 164 -7.92 13.68 20.60
C LEU A 164 -8.19 14.76 21.64
N ARG A 165 -8.77 15.91 21.27
CA ARG A 165 -9.14 16.95 22.23
C ARG A 165 -10.22 16.47 23.20
N LEU A 166 -11.15 15.65 22.72
CA LEU A 166 -12.25 15.13 23.53
C LEU A 166 -11.81 13.96 24.43
N HIS A 167 -11.06 13.01 23.89
CA HIS A 167 -10.77 11.74 24.55
C HIS A 167 -9.34 11.63 25.09
N ARG A 168 -8.46 12.56 24.74
CA ARG A 168 -7.06 12.64 25.15
C ARG A 168 -6.19 11.43 24.80
N SER A 169 -6.72 10.33 24.25
CA SER A 169 -5.94 9.15 23.86
C SER A 169 -6.35 8.66 22.49
N TRP A 170 -5.35 8.26 21.69
CA TRP A 170 -5.57 7.64 20.39
C TRP A 170 -5.77 6.12 20.52
N GLY A 171 -4.93 5.45 21.31
CA GLY A 171 -4.85 3.99 21.33
C GLY A 171 -5.88 3.28 22.20
N HIS A 172 -6.54 3.97 23.15
CA HIS A 172 -7.47 3.34 24.10
C HIS A 172 -8.68 2.68 23.44
N LEU A 173 -9.19 3.24 22.33
CA LEU A 173 -10.32 2.69 21.58
C LEU A 173 -9.83 2.15 20.24
N THR A 174 -9.02 1.09 20.29
CA THR A 174 -8.52 0.41 19.08
C THR A 174 -8.89 -1.07 19.07
N GLU A 175 -9.02 -1.63 17.86
CA GLU A 175 -9.29 -3.05 17.66
C GLU A 175 -8.08 -3.95 17.98
N GLN A 176 -6.91 -3.37 18.27
CA GLN A 176 -5.67 -4.11 18.57
C GLN A 176 -5.85 -5.09 19.74
N GLY A 177 -6.62 -4.71 20.78
CA GLY A 177 -6.93 -5.60 21.90
C GLY A 177 -7.75 -6.82 21.47
N ILE A 178 -8.70 -6.63 20.55
CA ILE A 178 -9.54 -7.71 20.00
C ILE A 178 -8.72 -8.59 19.05
N GLU A 179 -7.86 -8.02 18.22
CA GLU A 179 -6.94 -8.76 17.34
C GLU A 179 -6.01 -9.68 18.15
N HIS A 180 -5.51 -9.21 19.29
CA HIS A 180 -4.73 -10.04 20.21
C HIS A 180 -5.57 -11.19 20.77
N LEU A 181 -6.80 -10.92 21.20
CA LEU A 181 -7.72 -11.94 21.69
C LEU A 181 -8.03 -13.01 20.63
N HIS A 182 -8.17 -12.62 19.35
CA HIS A 182 -8.35 -13.59 18.25
C HIS A 182 -7.20 -14.60 18.17
N ALA A 183 -5.94 -14.16 18.34
CA ALA A 183 -4.79 -15.06 18.34
C ALA A 183 -4.84 -16.06 19.52
N VAL A 184 -5.24 -15.59 20.70
CA VAL A 184 -5.44 -16.44 21.89
C VAL A 184 -6.53 -17.48 21.63
N VAL A 185 -7.66 -17.06 21.08
CA VAL A 185 -8.79 -17.95 20.74
C VAL A 185 -8.36 -19.03 19.75
N ASN A 186 -7.61 -18.67 18.70
CA ASN A 186 -7.10 -19.63 17.72
C ASN A 186 -6.19 -20.70 18.37
N ALA A 187 -5.31 -20.30 19.29
CA ALA A 187 -4.48 -21.23 20.03
C ALA A 187 -5.32 -22.19 20.91
N LEU A 188 -6.39 -21.68 21.52
CA LEU A 188 -7.31 -22.51 22.32
C LEU A 188 -8.12 -23.48 21.46
N HIS A 189 -8.54 -23.08 20.26
CA HIS A 189 -9.19 -23.99 19.33
C HIS A 189 -8.29 -25.17 18.94
N LEU A 190 -6.99 -24.92 18.70
CA LEU A 190 -6.02 -25.99 18.45
C LEU A 190 -5.84 -26.87 19.69
N ARG A 191 -5.77 -26.27 20.88
CA ARG A 191 -5.62 -27.00 22.15
C ARG A 191 -6.80 -27.94 22.43
N PHE A 192 -8.02 -27.51 22.14
CA PHE A 192 -9.23 -28.30 22.35
C PHE A 192 -9.70 -29.03 21.08
N ALA A 193 -8.88 -29.12 20.04
CA ALA A 193 -9.25 -29.75 18.76
C ALA A 193 -9.67 -31.22 18.90
N SER A 194 -9.24 -31.90 19.96
CA SER A 194 -9.62 -33.28 20.28
C SER A 194 -11.02 -33.41 20.90
N VAL A 195 -11.68 -32.30 21.25
CA VAL A 195 -13.04 -32.28 21.82
C VAL A 195 -14.05 -32.18 20.67
N PRO A 196 -14.78 -33.27 20.33
CA PRO A 196 -15.63 -33.30 19.14
C PRO A 196 -16.96 -32.57 19.34
N ASP A 197 -17.44 -32.48 20.59
CA ASP A 197 -18.66 -31.74 20.92
C ASP A 197 -18.39 -30.23 20.86
N PRO A 198 -19.04 -29.51 19.93
CA PRO A 198 -18.82 -28.07 19.76
C PRO A 198 -19.25 -27.25 20.99
N VAL A 199 -20.28 -27.69 21.72
CA VAL A 199 -20.76 -26.97 22.91
C VAL A 199 -19.75 -27.07 24.04
N LEU A 200 -19.23 -28.29 24.28
CA LEU A 200 -18.18 -28.51 25.26
C LEU A 200 -16.88 -27.80 24.86
N ASN A 201 -16.50 -27.82 23.57
CA ASN A 201 -15.32 -27.12 23.06
C ASN A 201 -15.41 -25.60 23.34
N ALA A 202 -16.51 -24.97 22.95
CA ALA A 202 -16.74 -23.54 23.21
C ALA A 202 -16.76 -23.22 24.72
N THR A 203 -17.37 -24.09 25.53
CA THR A 203 -17.39 -23.94 27.00
C THR A 203 -15.98 -23.98 27.58
N LEU A 204 -15.11 -24.86 27.08
CA LEU A 204 -13.72 -24.94 27.53
C LEU A 204 -12.90 -23.71 27.12
N VAL A 205 -13.09 -23.21 25.90
CA VAL A 205 -12.48 -21.96 25.44
C VAL A 205 -12.91 -20.80 26.36
N LEU A 206 -14.22 -20.63 26.60
CA LEU A 206 -14.75 -19.55 27.45
C LEU A 206 -14.27 -19.66 28.90
N LYS A 207 -14.27 -20.87 29.48
CA LYS A 207 -13.72 -21.10 30.83
C LYS A 207 -12.24 -20.70 30.89
N HIS A 208 -11.48 -21.04 29.85
CA HIS A 208 -10.07 -20.69 29.80
C HIS A 208 -9.86 -19.18 29.67
N LEU A 209 -10.63 -18.50 28.81
CA LEU A 209 -10.63 -17.03 28.70
C LEU A 209 -11.03 -16.34 30.00
N SER A 210 -12.01 -16.90 30.72
CA SER A 210 -12.46 -16.36 32.02
C SER A 210 -11.38 -16.43 33.11
N ASN A 211 -10.40 -17.34 32.95
CA ASN A 211 -9.26 -17.45 33.86
C ASN A 211 -8.08 -16.58 33.42
N PHE A 212 -8.07 -16.04 32.20
CA PHE A 212 -7.05 -15.08 31.78
C PHE A 212 -7.33 -13.73 32.43
N ASN A 213 -6.42 -13.30 33.29
CA ASN A 213 -6.42 -11.93 33.76
C ASN A 213 -5.60 -11.05 32.80
N PHE A 214 -6.24 -10.54 31.75
CA PHE A 214 -5.66 -9.53 30.87
C PHE A 214 -5.79 -8.11 31.42
N LEU A 215 -6.41 -7.92 32.61
CA LEU A 215 -6.35 -6.65 33.32
C LEU A 215 -4.94 -6.52 33.90
N PHE A 216 -4.08 -5.87 33.13
CA PHE A 216 -2.90 -5.25 33.70
C PHE A 216 -3.39 -4.09 34.57
N ASP A 217 -3.14 -4.18 35.86
CA ASP A 217 -3.36 -3.07 36.79
C ASP A 217 -2.39 -1.94 36.41
N VAL A 218 -2.84 -1.04 35.53
CA VAL A 218 -2.08 0.15 35.10
C VAL A 218 -2.22 1.31 36.08
N GLY A 219 -2.82 1.10 37.27
CA GLY A 219 -3.00 2.16 38.27
C GLY A 219 -3.92 3.31 37.82
N GLN A 220 -4.56 3.21 36.66
CA GLN A 220 -5.55 4.17 36.21
C GLN A 220 -6.89 3.84 36.85
N SER A 221 -7.17 4.52 37.96
CA SER A 221 -8.51 4.53 38.55
C SER A 221 -9.43 5.32 37.62
N TRP A 222 -10.44 4.65 37.06
CA TRP A 222 -11.54 5.28 36.32
C TRP A 222 -12.40 6.21 37.20
N PHE A 223 -12.09 6.28 38.51
CA PHE A 223 -12.79 7.07 39.52
C PHE A 223 -11.95 8.22 40.09
N GLN A 224 -10.76 8.51 39.56
CA GLN A 224 -10.03 9.72 39.94
C GLN A 224 -10.32 10.85 38.96
N SER A 225 -11.39 11.59 39.27
CA SER A 225 -11.59 12.96 38.85
C SER A 225 -10.99 13.89 39.90
N ASP A 226 -9.87 14.52 39.60
CA ASP A 226 -9.46 15.81 40.16
C ASP A 226 -9.10 16.74 38.99
#